data_AF-A0A0G0AYA5-F1
#
_entry.id   AF-A0A0G0AYA5-F1
#
_cell.length_a   1.000
_cell.length_b   1.000
_cell.length_c   1.000
_cell.angle_alpha   90.00
_cell.angle_beta   90.00
_cell.angle_gamma   90.00
#
_symmetry.space_group_name_H-M   'P 1'
#
loop_
_entity.id
_entity.type
_entity.pdbx_description
1 polymer ?
#
loop_
_entity_poly.entity_id
_entity_poly.type
_entity_poly.pdbx_seq_one_letter_code
_entity_poly.pdbx_strand_id
1 'polypeptide(L)'
;MCILYLGEGAKYKSTKDLRLTNSDPDIIQLYLKLLFDLYKIETSKMRVRIQARNDQNINKLVAYWKKIINIPSIQFYPTYIDKRTSYIKTTRKKYMGVCTIIYFNTSIQIELEMLSKLIINEIIHRQEEFSNFVQRWHKTN
;
A
#
# COMPACT_ATOMS: atom_id res chain seq x y z
N MET A 1 -0.17 10.77 -1.61
CA MET A 1 0.58 9.50 -1.49
C MET A 1 0.85 9.10 -0.04
N CYS A 2 1.32 10.00 0.83
CA CYS A 2 1.63 9.69 2.24
C CYS A 2 0.46 9.11 3.04
N ILE A 3 -0.76 9.64 2.88
CA ILE A 3 -1.97 9.10 3.57
C ILE A 3 -2.28 7.66 3.13
N LEU A 4 -2.20 7.38 1.83
CA LEU A 4 -2.37 6.02 1.30
C LEU A 4 -1.29 5.08 1.85
N TYR A 5 -0.03 5.53 1.89
CA TYR A 5 1.07 4.75 2.46
C TYR A 5 0.95 4.58 3.98
N LEU A 6 0.40 5.57 4.69
CA LEU A 6 0.11 5.48 6.13
C LEU A 6 -0.92 4.40 6.45
N GLY A 7 -1.95 4.24 5.60
CA GLY A 7 -3.01 3.26 5.80
C GLY A 7 -2.65 1.85 5.29
N GLU A 8 -2.04 1.77 4.11
CA GLU A 8 -1.90 0.52 3.36
C GLU A 8 -0.43 0.07 3.19
N GLY A 9 0.51 0.91 3.61
CA GLY A 9 1.95 0.67 3.47
C GLY A 9 2.51 -0.24 4.57
N ALA A 10 3.47 -1.10 4.21
CA ALA A 10 4.16 -1.91 5.20
C ALA A 10 5.12 -1.05 6.04
N LYS A 11 4.95 -1.04 7.36
CA LYS A 11 5.77 -0.27 8.31
C LYS A 11 6.70 -1.20 9.08
N TYR A 12 7.63 -1.86 8.40
CA TYR A 12 8.65 -2.67 9.07
C TYR A 12 10.00 -1.96 9.01
N LYS A 13 10.54 -1.61 10.19
CA LYS A 13 11.84 -0.94 10.32
C LYS A 13 13.02 -1.75 9.73
N SER A 14 12.84 -3.06 9.55
CA SER A 14 13.86 -3.97 9.02
C SER A 14 13.79 -4.19 7.52
N THR A 15 12.70 -3.79 6.85
CA THR A 15 12.53 -3.95 5.40
C THR A 15 12.97 -2.67 4.69
N LYS A 16 13.96 -2.79 3.80
CA LYS A 16 14.52 -1.69 3.00
C LYS A 16 13.76 -1.51 1.68
N ASP A 17 12.44 -1.67 1.72
CA ASP A 17 11.62 -1.67 0.52
C ASP A 17 10.22 -1.13 0.77
N LEU A 18 9.76 -0.38 -0.22
CA LEU A 18 8.47 0.27 -0.22
C LEU A 18 7.41 -0.77 -0.64
N ARG A 19 6.44 -1.04 0.23
CA ARG A 19 5.35 -1.99 -0.08
C ARG A 19 3.98 -1.38 0.12
N LEU A 20 3.06 -1.71 -0.79
CA LEU A 20 1.63 -1.51 -0.62
C LEU A 20 0.91 -2.82 -0.95
N THR A 21 0.00 -3.23 -0.07
CA THR A 21 -0.76 -4.47 -0.22
C THR A 21 -2.25 -4.19 -0.21
N ASN A 22 -2.96 -4.52 -1.28
CA ASN A 22 -4.41 -4.34 -1.35
C ASN A 22 -5.07 -5.33 -2.32
N SER A 23 -6.34 -5.66 -2.08
CA SER A 23 -7.13 -6.53 -2.98
C SER A 23 -7.93 -5.75 -4.03
N ASP A 24 -8.08 -4.44 -3.86
CA ASP A 24 -8.75 -3.55 -4.77
C ASP A 24 -7.80 -3.14 -5.92
N PRO A 25 -8.15 -3.42 -7.19
CA PRO A 25 -7.31 -3.08 -8.33
C PRO A 25 -7.17 -1.57 -8.55
N ASP A 26 -8.13 -0.75 -8.13
CA ASP A 26 -8.09 0.70 -8.33
C ASP A 26 -7.12 1.36 -7.35
N ILE A 27 -7.05 0.85 -6.11
CA ILE A 27 -6.05 1.27 -5.12
C ILE A 27 -4.64 0.94 -5.61
N ILE A 28 -4.43 -0.26 -6.18
CA ILE A 28 -3.13 -0.67 -6.74
C ILE A 28 -2.73 0.21 -7.92
N GLN A 29 -3.65 0.48 -8.84
CA GLN A 29 -3.39 1.36 -10.00
C GLN A 29 -3.09 2.79 -9.58
N LEU A 30 -3.86 3.34 -8.63
CA LEU A 30 -3.61 4.66 -8.07
C LEU A 30 -2.21 4.74 -7.46
N TYR A 31 -1.82 3.74 -6.67
CA TYR A 31 -0.50 3.68 -6.07
C TYR A 31 0.63 3.65 -7.11
N LEU A 32 0.50 2.82 -8.13
CA LEU A 32 1.46 2.76 -9.24
C LEU A 32 1.55 4.08 -10.00
N LYS A 33 0.41 4.70 -10.33
CA LYS A 33 0.37 5.99 -11.03
C LYS A 33 1.09 7.08 -10.24
N LEU A 34 0.84 7.15 -8.93
CA LEU A 34 1.53 8.10 -8.04
C LEU A 34 3.04 7.85 -7.99
N LEU A 35 3.48 6.59 -7.93
CA LEU A 35 4.91 6.25 -7.98
C LEU A 35 5.56 6.70 -9.29
N PHE A 36 4.92 6.45 -10.43
CA PHE A 36 5.46 6.86 -11.73
C PHE A 36 5.49 8.39 -11.88
N ASP A 37 4.42 9.07 -11.51
CA ASP A 37 4.29 10.51 -11.73
C ASP A 37 5.18 11.33 -10.80
N LEU A 38 5.22 10.97 -9.52
CA LEU A 38 5.92 11.75 -8.49
C LEU A 38 7.39 11.36 -8.35
N TYR A 39 7.70 10.07 -8.49
CA TYR A 39 9.03 9.53 -8.19
C TYR A 39 9.77 8.97 -9.41
N LYS A 40 9.14 8.95 -10.60
CA LYS A 40 9.75 8.49 -11.86
C LYS A 40 10.45 7.14 -11.71
N ILE A 41 9.78 6.20 -11.05
CA ILE A 41 10.37 4.92 -10.65
C ILE A 41 10.81 4.06 -11.84
N GLU A 42 11.85 3.25 -11.63
CA GLU A 42 12.30 2.25 -12.60
C GLU A 42 11.54 0.93 -12.40
N THR A 43 10.80 0.47 -13.40
CA THR A 43 10.00 -0.77 -13.30
C THR A 43 10.84 -1.98 -12.94
N SER A 44 12.12 -2.04 -13.34
CA SER A 44 13.06 -3.14 -13.05
C SER A 44 13.26 -3.42 -11.55
N LYS A 45 13.09 -2.39 -10.70
CA LYS A 45 13.19 -2.47 -9.23
C LYS A 45 11.88 -2.90 -8.57
N MET A 46 10.82 -3.09 -9.34
CA MET A 46 9.53 -3.52 -8.84
C MET A 46 9.40 -5.04 -8.84
N ARG A 47 8.70 -5.57 -7.84
CA ARG A 47 8.23 -6.95 -7.77
C ARG A 47 6.78 -6.97 -7.33
N VAL A 48 6.10 -8.03 -7.69
CA VAL A 48 4.70 -8.26 -7.30
C VAL A 48 4.60 -9.59 -6.59
N ARG A 49 3.89 -9.64 -5.47
CA ARG A 49 3.49 -10.89 -4.82
C ARG A 49 1.98 -10.94 -4.73
N ILE A 50 1.40 -12.07 -5.12
CA ILE A 50 -0.02 -12.32 -4.94
C ILE A 50 -0.19 -13.23 -3.74
N GLN A 51 -1.14 -12.92 -2.87
CA GLN A 51 -1.62 -13.81 -1.83
C GLN A 51 -2.95 -14.41 -2.27
N ALA A 52 -2.97 -15.73 -2.42
CA ALA A 52 -4.12 -16.52 -2.85
C ALA A 52 -4.71 -17.27 -1.65
N ARG A 53 -6.04 -17.45 -1.68
CA ARG A 53 -6.70 -18.46 -0.86
C ARG A 53 -6.45 -19.84 -1.45
N ASN A 54 -6.56 -20.86 -0.61
CA ASN A 54 -6.22 -22.24 -0.93
C ASN A 54 -7.04 -22.82 -2.09
N ASP A 55 -8.27 -22.35 -2.28
CA ASP A 55 -9.20 -22.81 -3.33
C ASP A 55 -9.09 -22.01 -4.65
N GLN A 56 -8.19 -21.04 -4.73
CA GLN A 56 -8.06 -20.18 -5.91
C GLN A 56 -7.05 -20.72 -6.94
N ASN A 57 -7.36 -20.48 -8.23
CA ASN A 57 -6.44 -20.82 -9.33
C ASN A 57 -5.34 -19.76 -9.45
N ILE A 58 -4.10 -20.14 -9.17
CA ILE A 58 -2.92 -19.26 -9.19
C ILE A 58 -2.71 -18.61 -10.56
N ASN A 59 -2.81 -19.38 -11.65
CA ASN A 59 -2.58 -18.88 -13.01
C ASN A 59 -3.59 -17.78 -13.37
N LYS A 60 -4.85 -17.95 -12.96
CA LYS A 60 -5.90 -16.93 -13.15
C LYS A 60 -5.59 -15.65 -12.40
N LEU A 61 -5.11 -15.74 -11.15
CA LEU A 61 -4.75 -14.58 -10.35
C LEU A 61 -3.56 -13.82 -10.95
N VAL A 62 -2.51 -14.55 -11.35
CA VAL A 62 -1.33 -13.95 -11.99
C VAL A 62 -1.71 -13.26 -13.30
N ALA A 63 -2.53 -13.89 -14.14
CA ALA A 63 -3.00 -13.29 -15.39
C ALA A 63 -3.81 -12.00 -15.15
N TYR A 64 -4.70 -12.01 -14.15
CA TYR A 64 -5.50 -10.84 -13.77
C TYR A 64 -4.61 -9.66 -13.33
N TRP A 65 -3.72 -9.88 -12.36
CA TRP A 65 -2.87 -8.81 -11.84
C TRP A 65 -1.82 -8.35 -12.85
N LYS A 66 -1.31 -9.25 -13.70
CA LYS A 66 -0.42 -8.89 -14.81
C LYS A 66 -1.08 -7.89 -15.76
N LYS A 67 -2.37 -8.09 -16.09
CA LYS A 67 -3.12 -7.18 -16.96
C LYS A 67 -3.25 -5.78 -16.34
N ILE A 68 -3.46 -5.70 -15.03
CA ILE A 68 -3.64 -4.43 -14.31
C ILE A 68 -2.31 -3.68 -14.13
N ILE A 69 -1.26 -4.41 -13.71
CA ILE A 69 0.03 -3.81 -13.33
C ILE A 69 0.92 -3.57 -14.54
N ASN A 70 0.71 -4.33 -15.62
CA ASN A 70 1.43 -4.23 -16.89
C ASN A 70 2.97 -4.32 -16.74
N ILE A 71 3.45 -5.36 -16.06
CA ILE A 71 4.89 -5.68 -15.96
C ILE A 71 5.21 -7.11 -16.41
N PRO A 72 6.46 -7.40 -16.79
CA PRO A 72 6.93 -8.75 -17.09
C PRO A 72 6.65 -9.78 -15.98
N SER A 73 6.26 -10.99 -16.40
CA SER A 73 5.98 -12.11 -15.48
C SER A 73 7.17 -12.49 -14.60
N ILE A 74 8.41 -12.24 -15.04
CA ILE A 74 9.63 -12.49 -14.26
C ILE A 74 9.71 -11.64 -12.97
N GLN A 75 8.92 -10.57 -12.90
CA GLN A 75 8.84 -9.69 -11.72
C GLN A 75 7.75 -10.12 -10.73
N PHE A 76 6.95 -11.14 -11.06
CA PHE A 76 6.00 -11.74 -10.13
C PHE A 76 6.73 -12.82 -9.33
N TYR A 77 6.80 -12.63 -8.01
CA TYR A 77 7.24 -13.66 -7.10
C TYR A 77 6.24 -14.82 -7.06
N PRO A 78 6.69 -16.02 -6.63
CA PRO A 78 5.79 -17.13 -6.37
C PRO A 78 4.59 -16.68 -5.53
N THR A 79 3.40 -17.05 -5.99
CA THR A 79 2.16 -16.74 -5.28
C THR A 79 2.17 -17.40 -3.92
N TYR A 80 1.88 -16.63 -2.88
CA TYR A 80 1.74 -17.12 -1.52
C TYR A 80 0.35 -17.70 -1.31
N ILE A 81 0.25 -18.94 -0.84
CA ILE A 81 -1.03 -19.57 -0.52
C ILE A 81 -1.29 -19.41 0.99
N ASP A 82 -2.41 -18.78 1.35
CA ASP A 82 -2.85 -18.67 2.73
C ASP A 82 -3.43 -20.00 3.22
N LYS A 83 -2.57 -20.80 3.86
CA LYS A 83 -2.90 -22.12 4.39
C LYS A 83 -4.06 -22.11 5.39
N ARG A 84 -4.33 -20.98 6.06
CA ARG A 84 -5.47 -20.85 7.01
C ARG A 84 -6.82 -20.99 6.32
N THR A 85 -6.85 -20.89 4.99
CA THR A 85 -8.08 -20.93 4.18
C THR A 85 -8.38 -22.32 3.60
N SER A 86 -7.59 -23.34 3.93
CA SER A 86 -7.76 -24.70 3.41
C SER A 86 -9.14 -25.31 3.65
N TYR A 87 -9.78 -24.97 4.77
CA TYR A 87 -11.10 -25.49 5.15
C TYR A 87 -12.26 -24.54 4.79
N ILE A 88 -11.97 -23.37 4.22
CA ILE A 88 -12.97 -22.30 4.00
C ILE A 88 -13.00 -21.91 2.53
N LYS A 89 -14.12 -22.17 1.86
CA LYS A 89 -14.32 -21.75 0.48
C LYS A 89 -14.46 -20.24 0.36
N THR A 90 -13.92 -19.70 -0.72
CA THR A 90 -14.06 -18.30 -1.09
C THR A 90 -15.51 -18.03 -1.50
N THR A 91 -16.22 -17.19 -0.75
CA THR A 91 -17.62 -16.82 -1.03
C THR A 91 -17.73 -15.78 -2.16
N ARG A 92 -16.74 -14.89 -2.26
CA ARG A 92 -16.69 -13.84 -3.28
C ARG A 92 -16.15 -14.39 -4.60
N LYS A 93 -17.04 -14.76 -5.52
CA LYS A 93 -16.68 -15.34 -6.84
C LYS A 93 -15.72 -14.50 -7.70
N LYS A 94 -15.74 -13.17 -7.54
CA LYS A 94 -14.88 -12.22 -8.27
C LYS A 94 -13.62 -11.82 -7.49
N TYR A 95 -13.37 -12.39 -6.32
CA TYR A 95 -12.19 -12.08 -5.53
C TYR A 95 -10.93 -12.60 -6.23
N MET A 96 -9.97 -11.70 -6.46
CA MET A 96 -8.73 -11.98 -7.18
C MET A 96 -7.52 -12.01 -6.25
N GLY A 97 -7.70 -12.42 -5.00
CA GLY A 97 -6.61 -12.44 -4.02
C GLY A 97 -6.18 -11.04 -3.59
N VAL A 98 -5.06 -10.98 -2.89
CA VAL A 98 -4.44 -9.71 -2.46
C VAL A 98 -3.16 -9.49 -3.25
N CYS A 99 -2.97 -8.29 -3.79
CA CYS A 99 -1.77 -7.91 -4.50
C CYS A 99 -0.87 -7.07 -3.61
N THR A 100 0.40 -7.45 -3.54
CA THR A 100 1.46 -6.65 -2.92
C THR A 100 2.39 -6.13 -4.01
N ILE A 101 2.46 -4.80 -4.14
CA ILE A 101 3.52 -4.12 -4.88
C ILE A 101 4.72 -3.97 -3.96
N ILE A 102 5.90 -4.31 -4.46
CA ILE A 102 7.18 -4.21 -3.75
C ILE A 102 8.12 -3.39 -4.63
N TYR A 103 8.67 -2.30 -4.10
CA TYR A 103 9.63 -1.47 -4.81
C TYR A 103 10.91 -1.30 -3.98
N PHE A 104 12.03 -1.74 -4.55
CA PHE A 104 13.33 -1.72 -3.87
C PHE A 104 13.98 -0.34 -3.94
N ASN A 105 13.49 0.58 -3.10
CA ASN A 105 14.10 1.89 -2.88
C ASN A 105 13.74 2.42 -1.48
N THR A 106 14.74 2.48 -0.61
CA THR A 106 14.58 2.94 0.76
C THR A 106 14.33 4.45 0.86
N SER A 107 14.83 5.25 -0.09
CA SER A 107 14.73 6.72 -0.02
C SER A 107 13.29 7.20 -0.10
N ILE A 108 12.49 6.63 -1.01
CA ILE A 108 11.06 6.97 -1.14
C ILE A 108 10.30 6.56 0.12
N GLN A 109 10.61 5.38 0.68
CA GLN A 109 10.00 4.93 1.92
C GLN A 109 10.28 5.91 3.07
N ILE A 110 11.54 6.27 3.28
CA ILE A 110 11.94 7.20 4.35
C ILE A 110 11.26 8.55 4.16
N GLU A 111 11.24 9.07 2.93
CA GLU A 111 10.58 10.35 2.62
C GLU A 111 9.09 10.31 2.95
N LEU A 112 8.36 9.27 2.51
CA LEU A 112 6.94 9.12 2.82
C LEU A 112 6.70 8.99 4.33
N GLU A 113 7.54 8.26 5.05
CA GLU A 113 7.46 8.15 6.52
C GLU A 113 7.71 9.50 7.22
N MET A 114 8.68 10.28 6.76
CA MET A 114 8.98 11.62 7.29
C MET A 114 7.83 12.59 7.03
N LEU A 115 7.35 12.68 5.79
CA LEU A 115 6.22 13.53 5.42
C LEU A 115 4.97 13.15 6.22
N SER A 116 4.74 11.86 6.42
CA SER A 116 3.63 11.36 7.23
C SER A 116 3.72 11.83 8.68
N LYS A 117 4.91 11.75 9.30
CA LYS A 117 5.14 12.27 10.66
C LYS A 117 4.95 13.78 10.74
N LEU A 118 5.43 14.52 9.75
CA LEU A 118 5.26 15.97 9.68
C LEU A 118 3.78 16.36 9.63
N ILE A 119 3.00 15.71 8.74
CA ILE A 119 1.56 15.96 8.61
C ILE A 119 0.83 15.59 9.91
N ILE A 120 1.15 14.45 10.51
CA ILE A 120 0.56 14.04 11.79
C ILE A 120 0.85 15.08 12.87
N ASN A 121 2.10 15.53 12.98
CA ASN A 121 2.47 16.53 13.97
C ASN A 121 1.75 17.86 13.74
N GLU A 122 1.68 18.29 12.49
CA GLU A 122 1.00 19.54 12.15
C GLU A 122 -0.51 19.48 12.42
N ILE A 123 -1.17 18.38 12.06
CA ILE A 123 -2.63 18.26 12.22
C ILE A 123 -3.02 17.98 13.67
N ILE A 124 -2.33 17.05 14.35
CA ILE A 124 -2.71 16.61 15.69
C ILE A 124 -2.15 17.54 16.75
N HIS A 125 -0.87 17.93 16.67
CA HIS A 125 -0.21 18.68 17.74
C HIS A 125 -0.43 20.20 17.66
N ARG A 126 -0.80 20.78 16.50
CA ARG A 126 -1.28 22.18 16.46
C ARG A 126 -2.77 22.35 16.77
N GLN A 127 -3.58 21.28 16.70
CA GLN A 127 -4.99 21.37 17.09
C GLN A 127 -5.16 21.66 18.58
N GLU A 128 -4.20 21.26 19.44
CA GLU A 128 -4.20 21.64 20.85
C GLU A 128 -3.98 23.15 21.02
N GLU A 129 -3.04 23.75 20.29
CA GLU A 129 -2.84 25.21 20.31
C GLU A 129 -4.05 25.99 19.80
N PHE A 130 -4.68 25.52 18.72
CA PHE A 130 -5.88 26.15 18.17
C PHE A 130 -7.10 25.98 19.09
N SER A 131 -7.30 24.79 19.66
CA SER A 131 -8.37 24.54 20.62
C SER A 131 -8.17 25.34 21.91
N ASN A 132 -6.93 25.44 22.40
CA ASN A 132 -6.57 26.27 23.54
C ASN A 132 -6.76 27.78 23.22
N PHE A 133 -6.42 28.22 22.02
CA PHE A 133 -6.68 29.58 21.54
C PHE A 133 -8.18 29.90 21.51
N VAL A 134 -9.01 29.03 20.91
CA VAL A 134 -10.46 29.19 20.85
C VAL A 134 -11.08 29.23 22.25
N GLN A 135 -10.67 28.33 23.14
CA GLN A 135 -11.12 28.35 24.54
C GLN A 135 -10.72 29.64 25.28
N ARG A 136 -9.55 30.18 24.98
CA ARG A 136 -9.06 31.44 25.59
C ARG A 136 -9.80 32.66 25.02
N TRP A 137 -10.13 32.64 23.73
CA TRP A 137 -10.91 33.68 23.06
C TRP A 137 -12.34 33.78 23.60
N HIS A 138 -13.01 32.64 23.86
CA HIS A 138 -14.33 32.60 24.49
C HIS A 138 -14.35 32.95 26.00
N LYS A 139 -13.19 33.05 26.64
CA LYS A 139 -13.07 33.51 28.05
C LYS A 139 -12.75 35.00 28.15
N THR A 140 -12.38 35.64 27.04
CA THR A 140 -11.94 37.05 27.00
C THR A 140 -12.90 37.95 26.21
N ASN A 141 -13.92 37.37 25.56
CA ASN A 141 -15.11 38.03 25.02
C ASN A 141 -16.36 37.32 25.56
#